data_AF-A0A165N0R2-F1
#
_entry.id   AF-A0A165N0R2-F1
#
_cell.length_a   1.000
_cell.length_b   1.000
_cell.length_c   1.000
_cell.angle_alpha   90.00
_cell.angle_beta   90.00
_cell.angle_gamma   90.00
#
_symmetry.space_group_name_H-M   'P 1'
#
loop_
_entity.id
_entity.type
_entity.pdbx_description
1 polymer ?
#
loop_
_entity_poly.entity_id
_entity_poly.type
_entity_poly.pdbx_seq_one_letter_code
_entity_poly.pdbx_strand_id
1 'polypeptide(L)'
;MTTMNPPHILIARNSRGPNSANPSASLSSPTETHAAAAGIFRSAGSPPWYLEECESDEVVSALSLDGDYEDIEIDETFAESSRFPGTVKIIVESTTFWAHKEVLYFASSFFQAALSGAWVETGRPQSTVSSVITISQPPTVPGRQSNMEGSPEMTFAPHDPDVDPEELDLDGEPGPDPSPSDKAKAREDSLNKLENSGTSPSTTRPPEGDKGKDRVMGLMRRKKGKKPDAIIILKEEKASTFHDFLKYVYPHLVCTITWNNVEGLMNISHKLHVTSLERECLTFLLTHAAGRPIKAMRIAELFGEEELYRESSRFVLDNPGGWSEEELSTLSQETLLKLEKRRTWFLERVLKLGLIQVVKEYQCCASCPEPATCARLLEEKWRQAYQAVFRFGPCQPSMVFRYLRTLEGISPPLSLTHLSCQTTAKAFIATLFDRMFSLGLRGSGTDAAPLGARVAAVAGSSTGPRRHFLFCTLNDHNIHRSKRSRDVLS
;
A
#
# COMPACT_ATOMS: atom_id res chain seq x y z
N MET A 1 -21.49 42.47 -53.65
CA MET A 1 -20.74 41.23 -53.91
C MET A 1 -19.93 40.92 -52.66
N THR A 2 -20.13 39.71 -52.09
CA THR A 2 -19.21 38.92 -51.21
C THR A 2 -18.64 39.60 -49.94
N THR A 3 -18.59 39.06 -48.71
CA THR A 3 -18.85 37.73 -48.10
C THR A 3 -18.67 37.88 -46.56
N MET A 4 -19.57 37.24 -45.81
CA MET A 4 -19.47 36.57 -44.49
C MET A 4 -18.35 36.87 -43.45
N ASN A 5 -18.83 37.25 -42.25
CA ASN A 5 -18.57 36.72 -40.89
C ASN A 5 -17.25 37.01 -40.09
N PRO A 6 -17.33 36.97 -38.72
CA PRO A 6 -16.75 37.97 -37.80
C PRO A 6 -15.60 37.42 -36.90
N PRO A 7 -15.03 38.20 -35.94
CA PRO A 7 -13.67 38.01 -35.45
C PRO A 7 -13.54 37.14 -34.17
N HIS A 8 -12.37 36.50 -34.05
CA HIS A 8 -11.86 35.86 -32.84
C HIS A 8 -11.44 36.90 -31.79
N ILE A 9 -12.00 36.86 -30.58
CA ILE A 9 -11.38 37.41 -29.36
C ILE A 9 -11.67 36.49 -28.17
N LEU A 10 -10.60 35.99 -27.56
CA LEU A 10 -10.55 35.35 -26.25
C LEU A 10 -10.50 36.43 -25.16
N ILE A 11 -11.44 36.44 -24.20
CA ILE A 11 -11.28 37.16 -22.94
C ILE A 11 -11.87 36.31 -21.80
N ALA A 12 -11.00 35.89 -20.89
CA ALA A 12 -11.34 35.43 -19.55
C ALA A 12 -11.95 36.61 -18.75
N ARG A 13 -13.09 36.38 -18.09
CA ARG A 13 -13.70 37.35 -17.18
C ARG A 13 -13.73 36.81 -15.76
N ASN A 14 -12.80 37.31 -14.97
CA ASN A 14 -12.92 37.42 -13.52
C ASN A 14 -13.83 38.62 -13.23
N SER A 15 -14.88 38.45 -12.43
CA SER A 15 -15.80 39.52 -12.01
C SER A 15 -15.56 39.89 -10.53
N ARG A 16 -15.28 41.17 -10.28
CA ARG A 16 -15.21 41.79 -8.93
C ARG A 16 -16.23 42.92 -8.78
N GLY A 17 -16.87 42.96 -7.60
CA GLY A 17 -17.26 44.17 -6.85
C GLY A 17 -18.74 44.61 -6.94
N PRO A 18 -19.26 45.45 -6.01
CA PRO A 18 -18.54 46.27 -5.00
C PRO A 18 -19.17 46.38 -3.59
N ASN A 19 -18.35 46.62 -2.56
CA ASN A 19 -18.55 47.71 -1.59
C ASN A 19 -17.27 47.95 -0.77
N SER A 20 -16.85 49.22 -0.76
CA SER A 20 -15.60 49.74 -0.21
C SER A 20 -15.77 50.33 1.19
N ALA A 21 -14.79 50.16 2.07
CA ALA A 21 -14.35 51.21 3.01
C ALA A 21 -12.97 50.90 3.64
N ASN A 22 -11.96 51.55 3.05
CA ASN A 22 -10.69 52.05 3.57
C ASN A 22 -9.45 51.20 3.94
N PRO A 23 -8.24 51.77 3.67
CA PRO A 23 -6.95 51.06 3.67
C PRO A 23 -5.96 51.56 4.72
N SER A 24 -5.05 50.70 5.19
CA SER A 24 -3.66 51.03 5.56
C SER A 24 -2.89 49.77 5.97
N ALA A 25 -1.59 49.75 5.66
CA ALA A 25 -0.55 48.78 6.03
C ALA A 25 -0.34 47.55 5.11
N SER A 26 0.28 47.82 3.97
CA SER A 26 1.54 47.23 3.47
C SER A 26 2.10 45.92 4.08
N LEU A 27 2.27 44.94 3.18
CA LEU A 27 3.43 44.04 2.99
C LEU A 27 3.74 42.94 4.03
N SER A 28 3.37 41.69 3.70
CA SER A 28 4.25 40.50 3.79
C SER A 28 3.67 39.29 3.03
N SER A 29 4.55 38.59 2.30
CA SER A 29 4.31 37.41 1.46
C SER A 29 4.15 36.11 2.29
N PRO A 30 3.75 34.97 1.69
CA PRO A 30 2.76 34.06 2.27
C PRO A 30 3.34 33.05 3.28
N THR A 31 2.66 32.93 4.42
CA THR A 31 2.86 31.85 5.39
C THR A 31 2.36 30.51 4.86
N GLU A 32 3.26 29.54 4.96
CA GLU A 32 3.08 28.10 4.79
C GLU A 32 1.96 27.57 5.72
N THR A 33 1.12 26.71 5.18
CA THR A 33 -0.12 26.19 5.78
C THR A 33 0.15 25.22 6.94
N HIS A 34 0.26 25.73 8.17
CA HIS A 34 0.25 24.92 9.40
C HIS A 34 -1.17 24.49 9.80
N ALA A 35 -1.79 23.58 9.04
CA ALA A 35 -3.13 23.05 9.35
C ALA A 35 -3.19 21.56 9.70
N ALA A 36 -2.05 20.88 9.87
CA ALA A 36 -2.01 19.53 10.41
C ALA A 36 -0.98 19.46 11.55
N ALA A 37 -1.36 18.86 12.69
CA ALA A 37 -0.55 18.62 13.90
C ALA A 37 -0.54 19.69 15.03
N ALA A 38 -1.63 20.45 15.20
CA ALA A 38 -1.89 21.16 16.46
C ALA A 38 -3.14 20.57 17.14
N GLY A 39 -2.96 19.45 17.85
CA GLY A 39 -4.08 18.74 18.45
C GLY A 39 -3.78 17.86 19.66
N ILE A 40 -2.60 17.90 20.28
CA ILE A 40 -2.37 17.15 21.53
C ILE A 40 -1.36 17.88 22.42
N PHE A 41 -1.78 18.92 23.14
CA PHE A 41 -1.30 19.25 24.50
C PHE A 41 -2.32 20.20 25.14
N ARG A 42 -3.26 19.66 25.93
CA ARG A 42 -3.91 20.45 26.98
C ARG A 42 -3.00 20.41 28.21
N SER A 43 -2.58 21.58 28.67
CA SER A 43 -1.89 21.74 29.95
C SER A 43 -2.88 21.60 31.11
N ALA A 44 -2.38 21.02 32.21
CA ALA A 44 -2.89 21.01 33.59
C ALA A 44 -3.52 19.69 34.08
N GLY A 45 -2.86 19.10 35.09
CA GLY A 45 -3.46 18.25 36.14
C GLY A 45 -3.82 16.82 35.76
N SER A 46 -2.91 15.87 35.98
CA SER A 46 -3.23 14.44 36.01
C SER A 46 -4.21 14.11 37.15
N PRO A 47 -5.16 13.18 36.89
CA PRO A 47 -5.22 11.96 37.69
C PRO A 47 -5.12 10.70 36.78
N PRO A 48 -4.95 9.50 37.36
CA PRO A 48 -4.34 8.36 36.69
C PRO A 48 -5.26 7.76 35.64
N TRP A 49 -4.65 7.19 34.59
CA TRP A 49 -5.32 6.43 33.54
C TRP A 49 -6.02 5.19 34.12
N TYR A 50 -7.21 5.39 34.68
CA TYR A 50 -8.22 4.35 34.70
C TYR A 50 -8.95 4.49 33.37
N LEU A 51 -8.62 3.60 32.44
CA LEU A 51 -9.29 3.46 31.17
C LEU A 51 -10.70 2.93 31.48
N GLU A 52 -11.67 3.83 31.58
CA GLU A 52 -13.08 3.49 31.56
C GLU A 52 -13.39 2.84 30.22
N GLU A 53 -13.88 1.60 30.28
CA GLU A 53 -14.32 0.77 29.16
C GLU A 53 -15.38 1.50 28.32
N CYS A 54 -15.03 1.87 27.08
CA CYS A 54 -15.94 2.39 26.04
C CYS A 54 -15.12 2.41 24.73
N GLU A 55 -15.37 1.69 23.64
CA GLU A 55 -16.44 0.83 23.13
C GLU A 55 -15.69 -0.30 22.36
N SER A 56 -15.88 -1.58 22.68
CA SER A 56 -16.72 -2.49 21.89
C SER A 56 -16.67 -2.26 20.37
N ASP A 57 -15.53 -2.52 19.73
CA ASP A 57 -15.49 -2.85 18.29
C ASP A 57 -14.46 -3.94 18.01
N GLU A 58 -14.98 -5.05 17.49
CA GLU A 58 -14.33 -6.19 16.85
C GLU A 58 -13.13 -6.82 17.57
N VAL A 59 -13.45 -7.83 18.38
CA VAL A 59 -12.65 -9.06 18.45
C VAL A 59 -12.23 -9.46 17.04
N VAL A 60 -10.95 -9.29 16.74
CA VAL A 60 -10.30 -9.84 15.56
C VAL A 60 -10.27 -11.35 15.75
N SER A 61 -11.36 -12.02 15.38
CA SER A 61 -11.39 -13.46 15.16
C SER A 61 -10.48 -13.80 13.99
N ALA A 62 -9.19 -13.97 14.26
CA ALA A 62 -8.19 -14.44 13.31
C ALA A 62 -8.35 -15.94 12.95
N LEU A 63 -9.51 -16.56 13.20
CA LEU A 63 -9.82 -17.96 12.90
C LEU A 63 -11.22 -18.22 12.32
N SER A 64 -11.91 -17.21 11.79
CA SER A 64 -13.10 -17.47 10.96
C SER A 64 -12.68 -17.82 9.53
N LEU A 65 -12.37 -19.09 9.31
CA LEU A 65 -12.17 -19.69 7.99
C LEU A 65 -13.51 -19.98 7.26
N ASP A 66 -14.64 -19.66 7.88
CA ASP A 66 -15.97 -19.60 7.28
C ASP A 66 -16.47 -18.15 7.36
N GLY A 67 -16.15 -17.38 6.33
CA GLY A 67 -16.80 -16.09 6.10
C GLY A 67 -18.13 -16.35 5.42
N ASP A 68 -19.24 -15.99 6.09
CA ASP A 68 -20.49 -15.71 5.41
C ASP A 68 -20.17 -14.78 4.22
N TYR A 69 -20.50 -15.23 3.01
CA TYR A 69 -20.36 -14.45 1.80
C TYR A 69 -21.39 -13.31 1.86
N GLU A 70 -21.05 -12.22 2.55
CA GLU A 70 -21.82 -10.99 2.47
C GLU A 70 -21.81 -10.53 1.01
N ASP A 71 -22.96 -10.65 0.35
CA ASP A 71 -23.18 -10.15 -0.99
C ASP A 71 -22.94 -8.65 -1.00
N ILE A 72 -21.84 -8.22 -1.64
CA ILE A 72 -21.51 -6.81 -1.73
C ILE A 72 -22.54 -6.06 -2.59
N GLU A 73 -22.92 -4.86 -2.18
CA GLU A 73 -23.78 -3.99 -3.00
C GLU A 73 -22.97 -3.42 -4.18
N ILE A 74 -23.23 -3.96 -5.38
CA ILE A 74 -22.56 -3.55 -6.60
C ILE A 74 -23.11 -2.20 -7.06
N ASP A 75 -22.24 -1.20 -7.13
CA ASP A 75 -22.53 0.09 -7.78
C ASP A 75 -23.16 -0.10 -9.17
N GLU A 76 -24.25 0.64 -9.45
CA GLU A 76 -25.03 0.54 -10.69
C GLU A 76 -24.15 0.60 -11.95
N THR A 77 -23.04 1.35 -11.91
CA THR A 77 -22.07 1.48 -13.01
C THR A 77 -21.52 0.13 -13.48
N PHE A 78 -21.38 -0.84 -12.57
CA PHE A 78 -20.80 -2.15 -12.83
C PHE A 78 -21.84 -3.27 -13.01
N ALA A 79 -23.13 -2.94 -13.04
CA ALA A 79 -24.20 -3.90 -13.25
C ALA A 79 -24.44 -4.19 -14.74
N GLU A 80 -24.93 -5.40 -15.07
CA GLU A 80 -25.33 -5.75 -16.45
C GLU A 80 -26.51 -4.89 -16.94
N SER A 81 -27.38 -4.51 -16.01
CA SER A 81 -28.57 -3.71 -16.24
C SER A 81 -28.31 -2.21 -16.30
N SER A 82 -27.06 -1.76 -16.18
CA SER A 82 -26.74 -0.34 -16.19
C SER A 82 -27.13 0.31 -17.52
N ARG A 83 -27.32 1.63 -17.50
CA ARG A 83 -27.66 2.40 -18.71
C ARG A 83 -26.60 2.25 -19.82
N PHE A 84 -25.34 2.10 -19.42
CA PHE A 84 -24.19 1.91 -20.30
C PHE A 84 -23.39 0.70 -19.78
N PRO A 85 -23.84 -0.53 -20.07
CA PRO A 85 -23.20 -1.72 -19.52
C PRO A 85 -21.81 -1.87 -20.11
N GLY A 86 -20.87 -2.27 -19.26
CA GLY A 86 -19.51 -2.61 -19.68
C GLY A 86 -19.50 -3.73 -20.73
N THR A 87 -18.42 -3.83 -21.49
CA THR A 87 -18.22 -4.88 -22.50
C THR A 87 -17.38 -6.05 -21.99
N VAL A 88 -16.71 -5.89 -20.84
CA VAL A 88 -15.88 -6.91 -20.20
C VAL A 88 -16.59 -7.43 -18.97
N LYS A 89 -16.79 -8.76 -18.92
CA LYS A 89 -17.35 -9.45 -17.75
C LYS A 89 -16.20 -9.92 -16.86
N ILE A 90 -16.17 -9.46 -15.63
CA ILE A 90 -15.15 -9.84 -14.64
C ILE A 90 -15.84 -10.60 -13.51
N ILE A 91 -15.35 -11.81 -13.24
CA ILE A 91 -15.88 -12.67 -12.19
C ILE A 91 -14.84 -12.73 -11.08
N VAL A 92 -15.24 -12.31 -9.89
CA VAL A 92 -14.42 -12.30 -8.67
C VAL A 92 -15.25 -12.98 -7.58
N GLU A 93 -14.76 -14.11 -7.05
CA GLU A 93 -15.53 -14.99 -6.16
C GLU A 93 -16.88 -15.39 -6.81
N SER A 94 -18.01 -15.13 -6.13
CA SER A 94 -19.38 -15.31 -6.65
C SER A 94 -19.92 -14.07 -7.37
N THR A 95 -19.20 -12.94 -7.33
CA THR A 95 -19.67 -11.65 -7.82
C THR A 95 -19.26 -11.40 -9.26
N THR A 96 -20.15 -10.80 -10.06
CA THR A 96 -19.90 -10.43 -11.44
C THR A 96 -19.92 -8.91 -11.62
N PHE A 97 -18.85 -8.37 -12.18
CA PHE A 97 -18.74 -6.96 -12.56
C PHE A 97 -18.73 -6.80 -14.07
N TRP A 98 -19.44 -5.79 -14.57
CA TRP A 98 -19.43 -5.36 -15.96
C TRP A 98 -18.67 -4.05 -16.11
N ALA A 99 -17.46 -4.14 -16.67
CA ALA A 99 -16.55 -3.02 -16.80
C ALA A 99 -16.28 -2.66 -18.27
N HIS A 100 -15.83 -1.43 -18.49
CA HIS A 100 -15.55 -0.89 -19.81
C HIS A 100 -14.11 -1.21 -20.20
N LYS A 101 -13.94 -1.84 -21.36
CA LYS A 101 -12.64 -2.31 -21.86
C LYS A 101 -11.58 -1.21 -21.85
N GLU A 102 -11.93 -0.03 -22.34
CA GLU A 102 -11.02 1.10 -22.53
C GLU A 102 -10.56 1.66 -21.18
N VAL A 103 -11.46 1.73 -20.20
CA VAL A 103 -11.15 2.23 -18.85
C VAL A 103 -10.12 1.32 -18.18
N LEU A 104 -10.34 0.00 -18.22
CA LEU A 104 -9.40 -0.99 -17.69
C LEU A 104 -8.06 -0.96 -18.43
N TYR A 105 -8.12 -0.87 -19.77
CA TYR A 105 -6.94 -0.83 -20.64
C TYR A 105 -6.00 0.33 -20.31
N PHE A 106 -6.53 1.53 -20.03
CA PHE A 106 -5.70 2.69 -19.70
C PHE A 106 -5.27 2.73 -18.22
N ALA A 107 -6.01 2.08 -17.34
CA ALA A 107 -5.73 2.12 -15.91
C ALA A 107 -4.63 1.15 -15.46
N SER A 108 -4.40 0.07 -16.21
CA SER A 108 -3.56 -1.05 -15.78
C SER A 108 -2.83 -1.67 -16.97
N SER A 109 -1.51 -1.79 -16.86
CA SER A 109 -0.69 -2.49 -17.86
C SER A 109 -1.03 -3.99 -17.93
N PHE A 110 -1.48 -4.58 -16.82
CA PHE A 110 -2.01 -5.94 -16.80
C PHE A 110 -3.26 -6.08 -17.69
N PHE A 111 -4.27 -5.21 -17.52
CA PHE A 111 -5.46 -5.26 -18.36
C PHE A 111 -5.17 -4.85 -19.80
N GLN A 112 -4.24 -3.93 -20.02
CA GLN A 112 -3.75 -3.63 -21.35
C GLN A 112 -3.22 -4.89 -22.05
N ALA A 113 -2.37 -5.67 -21.39
CA ALA A 113 -1.83 -6.91 -21.92
C ALA A 113 -2.93 -7.95 -22.15
N ALA A 114 -3.82 -8.16 -21.17
CA ALA A 114 -4.90 -9.14 -21.23
C ALA A 114 -5.92 -8.84 -22.35
N LEU A 115 -6.23 -7.55 -22.59
CA LEU A 115 -7.28 -7.11 -23.51
C LEU A 115 -6.78 -6.77 -24.92
N SER A 116 -5.46 -6.69 -25.13
CA SER A 116 -4.83 -6.39 -26.43
C SER A 116 -4.83 -7.56 -27.41
N GLY A 117 -5.22 -8.77 -26.96
CA GLY A 117 -5.37 -9.94 -27.84
C GLY A 117 -4.06 -10.62 -28.24
N ALA A 118 -2.92 -10.22 -27.67
CA ALA A 118 -1.62 -10.88 -27.89
C ALA A 118 -1.50 -12.25 -27.16
N TRP A 119 -2.44 -12.58 -26.27
CA TRP A 119 -2.55 -13.88 -25.62
C TRP A 119 -3.42 -14.82 -26.47
N VAL A 120 -2.88 -15.26 -27.60
CA VAL A 120 -3.43 -16.38 -28.38
C VAL A 120 -2.82 -17.68 -27.85
N GLU A 121 -3.68 -18.61 -27.44
CA GLU A 121 -3.38 -20.05 -27.26
C GLU A 121 -2.25 -20.45 -26.28
N THR A 122 -2.66 -20.84 -25.07
CA THR A 122 -2.44 -22.25 -24.71
C THR A 122 -3.77 -22.97 -24.85
N GLY A 123 -3.83 -23.85 -25.84
CA GLY A 123 -4.89 -24.85 -25.94
C GLY A 123 -4.98 -25.64 -24.63
N ARG A 124 -6.18 -26.13 -24.34
CA ARG A 124 -6.48 -27.05 -23.23
C ARG A 124 -5.31 -27.97 -22.88
N PRO A 125 -5.01 -28.08 -21.58
CA PRO A 125 -5.05 -29.39 -20.94
C PRO A 125 -6.20 -29.44 -19.95
N GLN A 126 -6.97 -30.53 -19.99
CA GLN A 126 -7.69 -30.94 -18.79
C GLN A 126 -6.63 -31.30 -17.74
N SER A 127 -6.80 -30.73 -16.53
CA SER A 127 -6.06 -31.07 -15.30
C SER A 127 -4.63 -30.50 -15.20
N THR A 128 -4.47 -29.43 -14.42
CA THR A 128 -3.50 -29.28 -13.30
C THR A 128 -3.54 -27.85 -12.72
N VAL A 129 -3.25 -27.74 -11.44
CA VAL A 129 -3.56 -26.63 -10.53
C VAL A 129 -2.39 -25.63 -10.52
N SER A 130 -2.61 -24.44 -11.07
CA SER A 130 -1.87 -23.18 -10.81
C SER A 130 -2.61 -22.05 -11.53
N SER A 131 -2.45 -20.80 -11.11
CA SER A 131 -3.26 -19.64 -11.48
C SER A 131 -3.37 -19.41 -13.00
N VAL A 132 -4.40 -19.96 -13.66
CA VAL A 132 -4.68 -19.76 -15.10
C VAL A 132 -5.87 -18.82 -15.30
N ILE A 133 -5.61 -17.65 -15.89
CA ILE A 133 -6.64 -16.74 -16.41
C ILE A 133 -7.17 -17.33 -17.71
N THR A 134 -8.44 -17.77 -17.72
CA THR A 134 -9.08 -18.30 -18.93
C THR A 134 -9.86 -17.20 -19.63
N ILE A 135 -9.24 -16.55 -20.62
CA ILE A 135 -9.92 -15.58 -21.50
C ILE A 135 -10.59 -16.37 -22.63
N SER A 136 -11.91 -16.55 -22.54
CA SER A 136 -12.68 -17.24 -23.58
C SER A 136 -13.22 -16.22 -24.61
N GLN A 137 -12.58 -16.12 -25.78
CA GLN A 137 -13.11 -15.36 -26.92
C GLN A 137 -14.08 -16.21 -27.77
N PRO A 138 -15.16 -15.63 -28.32
CA PRO A 138 -15.97 -16.28 -29.34
C PRO A 138 -15.15 -16.55 -30.61
N PRO A 139 -15.37 -17.68 -31.32
CA PRO A 139 -14.71 -17.92 -32.60
C PRO A 139 -15.17 -16.90 -33.64
N THR A 140 -14.26 -16.05 -34.09
CA THR A 140 -14.41 -15.28 -35.32
C THR A 140 -14.31 -16.28 -36.47
N VAL A 141 -15.29 -16.32 -37.37
CA VAL A 141 -15.28 -17.16 -38.58
C VAL A 141 -14.67 -16.34 -39.72
N PRO A 142 -13.45 -16.64 -40.22
CA PRO A 142 -12.90 -16.01 -41.41
C PRO A 142 -12.99 -17.01 -42.56
N GLY A 143 -13.91 -16.76 -43.50
CA GLY A 143 -13.99 -17.49 -44.76
C GLY A 143 -13.97 -16.54 -45.94
N ARG A 144 -12.80 -16.40 -46.61
CA ARG A 144 -12.69 -16.39 -48.08
C ARG A 144 -11.23 -16.36 -48.58
N GLN A 145 -10.76 -17.57 -48.91
CA GLN A 145 -9.83 -18.02 -49.96
C GLN A 145 -8.88 -17.03 -50.67
N SER A 146 -7.60 -17.40 -50.72
CA SER A 146 -6.89 -17.63 -51.99
C SER A 146 -5.75 -18.65 -51.82
N ASN A 147 -5.73 -19.64 -52.73
CA ASN A 147 -4.73 -20.68 -52.94
C ASN A 147 -3.28 -20.18 -52.99
N MET A 148 -2.32 -20.99 -52.51
CA MET A 148 -1.19 -21.46 -53.32
C MET A 148 -0.46 -22.64 -52.64
N GLU A 149 -0.18 -23.65 -53.47
CA GLU A 149 0.60 -24.87 -53.23
C GLU A 149 2.03 -24.65 -52.76
N GLY A 150 2.57 -25.64 -52.03
CA GLY A 150 4.01 -25.82 -51.87
C GLY A 150 4.43 -26.65 -50.66
N SER A 151 4.19 -27.96 -50.67
CA SER A 151 5.01 -28.95 -49.95
C SER A 151 6.23 -29.29 -50.84
N PRO A 152 7.42 -29.67 -50.31
CA PRO A 152 7.56 -30.88 -49.48
C PRO A 152 8.65 -30.86 -48.39
N GLU A 153 8.62 -31.94 -47.59
CA GLU A 153 9.77 -32.81 -47.29
C GLU A 153 10.05 -33.07 -45.79
N MET A 154 10.17 -34.36 -45.51
CA MET A 154 10.33 -34.99 -44.21
C MET A 154 11.76 -34.85 -43.67
N THR A 155 11.92 -34.82 -42.35
CA THR A 155 13.09 -35.42 -41.68
C THR A 155 12.71 -35.86 -40.26
N PHE A 156 12.78 -37.17 -40.02
CA PHE A 156 12.69 -37.80 -38.72
C PHE A 156 14.06 -37.75 -38.02
N ALA A 157 14.07 -37.53 -36.70
CA ALA A 157 15.23 -37.73 -35.85
C ALA A 157 14.97 -38.86 -34.83
N PRO A 158 16.03 -39.56 -34.37
CA PRO A 158 15.92 -40.93 -33.87
C PRO A 158 15.60 -41.02 -32.37
N HIS A 159 14.95 -42.13 -32.03
CA HIS A 159 14.62 -42.59 -30.69
C HIS A 159 15.84 -43.26 -30.06
N ASP A 160 16.24 -42.81 -28.87
CA ASP A 160 17.27 -43.46 -28.04
C ASP A 160 16.58 -44.41 -27.03
N PRO A 161 17.01 -45.67 -26.86
CA PRO A 161 16.49 -46.59 -25.87
C PRO A 161 17.54 -46.90 -24.80
N ASP A 162 17.34 -46.45 -23.55
CA ASP A 162 18.01 -47.03 -22.38
C ASP A 162 17.47 -46.40 -21.08
N VAL A 163 16.42 -46.99 -20.49
CA VAL A 163 16.22 -46.99 -19.02
C VAL A 163 15.47 -48.28 -18.64
N ASP A 164 16.14 -49.05 -17.78
CA ASP A 164 15.77 -50.34 -17.18
C ASP A 164 14.64 -50.19 -16.14
N PRO A 165 13.69 -51.15 -16.00
CA PRO A 165 12.58 -51.05 -15.07
C PRO A 165 12.71 -52.01 -13.87
N GLU A 166 13.08 -51.51 -12.69
CA GLU A 166 12.89 -52.25 -11.43
C GLU A 166 12.43 -51.32 -10.27
N GLU A 167 11.46 -51.85 -9.51
CA GLU A 167 10.95 -51.45 -8.19
C GLU A 167 9.89 -50.30 -8.09
N LEU A 168 8.58 -50.63 -8.05
CA LEU A 168 7.70 -50.87 -6.86
C LEU A 168 7.26 -49.55 -6.16
N ASP A 169 6.02 -49.27 -5.76
CA ASP A 169 4.89 -50.09 -5.34
C ASP A 169 3.53 -49.36 -5.50
N LEU A 170 2.47 -50.18 -5.60
CA LEU A 170 1.04 -49.85 -5.68
C LEU A 170 0.43 -49.57 -4.29
N ASP A 171 -0.52 -48.63 -4.22
CA ASP A 171 -1.75 -48.82 -3.43
C ASP A 171 -2.84 -47.82 -3.86
N GLY A 172 -3.93 -48.35 -4.43
CA GLY A 172 -5.06 -47.56 -4.92
C GLY A 172 -6.18 -48.46 -5.44
N GLU A 173 -7.05 -48.86 -4.52
CA GLU A 173 -8.28 -49.66 -4.71
C GLU A 173 -9.04 -49.40 -6.04
N PRO A 174 -9.37 -50.45 -6.83
CA PRO A 174 -10.22 -50.31 -8.00
C PRO A 174 -11.71 -50.23 -7.60
N GLY A 175 -12.35 -49.10 -7.90
CA GLY A 175 -13.80 -48.94 -7.79
C GLY A 175 -14.57 -49.88 -8.75
N PRO A 176 -15.81 -50.28 -8.39
CA PRO A 176 -16.54 -51.31 -9.10
C PRO A 176 -16.91 -50.91 -10.54
N ASP A 177 -16.63 -51.81 -11.47
CA ASP A 177 -17.02 -51.70 -12.88
C ASP A 177 -18.54 -51.50 -13.03
N PRO A 178 -18.99 -50.51 -13.82
CA PRO A 178 -20.41 -50.28 -14.05
C PRO A 178 -21.02 -51.46 -14.81
N SER A 179 -22.20 -51.88 -14.32
CA SER A 179 -22.92 -53.05 -14.82
C SER A 179 -23.26 -52.92 -16.31
N PRO A 180 -23.35 -54.03 -17.07
CA PRO A 180 -23.71 -54.00 -18.49
C PRO A 180 -25.08 -53.37 -18.77
N SER A 181 -25.95 -53.27 -17.76
CA SER A 181 -27.24 -52.56 -17.83
C SER A 181 -27.06 -51.05 -17.94
N ASP A 182 -26.08 -50.47 -17.24
CA ASP A 182 -25.87 -49.01 -17.21
C ASP A 182 -25.20 -48.51 -18.51
N LYS A 183 -24.35 -49.35 -19.12
CA LYS A 183 -23.76 -49.08 -20.44
C LYS A 183 -24.80 -49.14 -21.57
N ALA A 184 -25.82 -49.99 -21.47
CA ALA A 184 -26.89 -50.07 -22.46
C ALA A 184 -27.80 -48.83 -22.41
N LYS A 185 -28.15 -48.38 -21.20
CA LYS A 185 -29.01 -47.20 -20.99
C LYS A 185 -28.37 -45.91 -21.48
N ALA A 186 -27.06 -45.72 -21.25
CA ALA A 186 -26.31 -44.57 -21.77
C ALA A 186 -26.21 -44.55 -23.31
N ARG A 187 -26.28 -45.72 -23.95
CA ARG A 187 -26.22 -45.85 -25.41
C ARG A 187 -27.57 -45.54 -26.07
N GLU A 188 -28.67 -45.91 -25.43
CA GLU A 188 -30.03 -45.64 -25.90
C GLU A 188 -30.44 -44.17 -25.72
N ASP A 189 -30.03 -43.53 -24.61
CA ASP A 189 -30.21 -42.08 -24.40
C ASP A 189 -29.42 -41.23 -25.41
N SER A 190 -28.31 -41.76 -25.93
CA SER A 190 -27.51 -41.08 -26.97
C SER A 190 -28.11 -41.24 -28.37
N LEU A 191 -28.81 -42.36 -28.65
CA LEU A 191 -29.50 -42.59 -29.93
C LEU A 191 -30.81 -41.78 -30.03
N ASN A 192 -31.58 -41.70 -28.93
CA ASN A 192 -32.82 -40.91 -28.89
C ASN A 192 -32.58 -39.39 -29.05
N LYS A 193 -31.36 -38.90 -28.77
CA LYS A 193 -30.97 -37.50 -29.00
C LYS A 193 -30.58 -37.19 -30.45
N LEU A 194 -30.27 -38.21 -31.26
CA LEU A 194 -29.88 -38.04 -32.67
C LEU A 194 -31.07 -38.21 -33.63
N GLU A 195 -32.12 -38.94 -33.24
CA GLU A 195 -33.30 -39.15 -34.10
C GLU A 195 -34.30 -37.98 -34.10
N ASN A 196 -34.18 -37.01 -33.19
CA ASN A 196 -35.11 -35.87 -33.09
C ASN A 196 -34.72 -34.63 -33.93
N SER A 197 -33.77 -34.76 -34.86
CA SER A 197 -33.45 -33.71 -35.84
C SER A 197 -33.67 -34.20 -37.28
N GLY A 198 -34.92 -34.27 -37.71
CA GLY A 198 -35.20 -34.59 -39.11
C GLY A 198 -36.67 -34.64 -39.47
N THR A 199 -37.30 -33.48 -39.69
CA THR A 199 -38.48 -33.45 -40.58
C THR A 199 -38.69 -32.06 -41.18
N SER A 200 -38.26 -31.94 -42.44
CA SER A 200 -38.77 -30.96 -43.41
C SER A 200 -40.19 -31.37 -43.85
N PRO A 201 -41.04 -30.42 -44.26
CA PRO A 201 -42.04 -30.71 -45.28
C PRO A 201 -41.96 -29.73 -46.45
N SER A 202 -41.77 -30.30 -47.65
CA SER A 202 -42.34 -29.76 -48.89
C SER A 202 -43.88 -29.98 -48.82
N THR A 203 -44.77 -29.17 -49.40
CA THR A 203 -45.00 -29.00 -50.84
C THR A 203 -46.15 -27.98 -51.04
N THR A 204 -46.21 -27.37 -52.23
CA THR A 204 -47.40 -26.82 -52.97
C THR A 204 -47.97 -25.41 -52.69
N ARG A 205 -47.92 -24.58 -53.75
CA ARG A 205 -48.74 -23.39 -54.13
C ARG A 205 -49.97 -23.83 -54.96
N PRO A 206 -50.89 -22.95 -55.46
CA PRO A 206 -51.50 -21.66 -55.02
C PRO A 206 -53.09 -21.79 -55.05
N PRO A 207 -54.00 -20.77 -55.12
CA PRO A 207 -53.88 -19.33 -55.44
C PRO A 207 -54.75 -18.28 -54.67
N GLU A 208 -54.42 -17.02 -54.96
CA GLU A 208 -55.20 -15.74 -55.02
C GLU A 208 -56.30 -15.40 -53.98
N GLY A 209 -56.21 -14.16 -53.42
CA GLY A 209 -57.39 -13.44 -52.91
C GLY A 209 -57.16 -12.45 -51.75
N ASP A 210 -57.02 -11.17 -52.08
CA ASP A 210 -57.60 -9.95 -51.47
C ASP A 210 -57.48 -9.60 -49.95
N LYS A 211 -56.90 -8.40 -49.72
CA LYS A 211 -57.21 -7.34 -48.72
C LYS A 211 -57.41 -7.65 -47.22
N GLY A 212 -56.60 -6.94 -46.41
CA GLY A 212 -57.14 -6.08 -45.34
C GLY A 212 -56.48 -6.09 -43.95
N LYS A 213 -55.83 -4.96 -43.63
CA LYS A 213 -55.74 -4.28 -42.31
C LYS A 213 -54.83 -4.85 -41.20
N ASP A 214 -53.68 -4.17 -41.08
CA ASP A 214 -53.10 -3.56 -39.87
C ASP A 214 -53.30 -4.27 -38.53
N ARG A 215 -52.33 -5.11 -38.18
CA ARG A 215 -51.92 -5.33 -36.80
C ARG A 215 -50.57 -4.65 -36.56
N VAL A 216 -50.60 -3.54 -35.82
CA VAL A 216 -49.41 -2.97 -35.19
C VAL A 216 -48.98 -3.92 -34.08
N MET A 217 -48.27 -4.99 -34.45
CA MET A 217 -47.38 -5.68 -33.51
C MET A 217 -46.09 -4.89 -33.48
N GLY A 218 -45.98 -4.01 -32.47
CA GLY A 218 -44.70 -3.40 -32.13
C GLY A 218 -43.67 -4.50 -31.95
N LEU A 219 -42.66 -4.51 -32.83
CA LEU A 219 -41.44 -5.26 -32.65
C LEU A 219 -40.81 -4.82 -31.32
N MET A 220 -41.16 -5.50 -30.22
CA MET A 220 -40.21 -5.70 -29.14
C MET A 220 -39.09 -6.56 -29.72
N ARG A 221 -38.15 -5.87 -30.35
CA ARG A 221 -36.86 -6.38 -30.77
C ARG A 221 -36.18 -6.84 -29.49
N ARG A 222 -36.41 -8.12 -29.13
CA ARG A 222 -35.70 -8.85 -28.08
C ARG A 222 -34.22 -8.48 -28.28
N LYS A 223 -33.66 -7.66 -27.38
CA LYS A 223 -32.23 -7.36 -27.38
C LYS A 223 -31.55 -8.71 -27.25
N LYS A 224 -31.06 -9.25 -28.37
CA LYS A 224 -30.18 -10.42 -28.38
C LYS A 224 -29.02 -10.01 -27.47
N GLY A 225 -28.91 -10.65 -26.30
CA GLY A 225 -27.95 -10.25 -25.26
C GLY A 225 -26.59 -10.03 -25.89
N LYS A 226 -26.02 -8.84 -25.73
CA LYS A 226 -24.69 -8.55 -26.24
C LYS A 226 -23.74 -9.49 -25.50
N LYS A 227 -23.11 -10.41 -26.24
CA LYS A 227 -22.08 -11.27 -25.67
C LYS A 227 -20.93 -10.37 -25.21
N PRO A 228 -20.33 -10.59 -24.02
CA PRO A 228 -19.17 -9.82 -23.60
C PRO A 228 -18.01 -10.00 -24.58
N ASP A 229 -17.23 -8.93 -24.75
CA ASP A 229 -16.03 -8.93 -25.60
C ASP A 229 -14.92 -9.79 -24.98
N ALA A 230 -14.86 -9.82 -23.64
CA ALA A 230 -13.94 -10.65 -22.87
C ALA A 230 -14.55 -11.08 -21.54
N ILE A 231 -14.12 -12.24 -21.05
CA ILE A 231 -14.44 -12.74 -19.71
C ILE A 231 -13.12 -12.90 -18.95
N ILE A 232 -13.01 -12.26 -17.80
CA ILE A 232 -11.84 -12.31 -16.91
C ILE A 232 -12.28 -12.94 -15.59
N ILE A 233 -11.49 -13.86 -15.06
CA ILE A 233 -11.76 -14.51 -13.77
C ILE A 233 -10.59 -14.22 -12.83
N LEU A 234 -10.86 -13.52 -11.72
CA LEU A 234 -9.89 -13.22 -10.68
C LEU A 234 -10.23 -14.06 -9.45
N LYS A 235 -9.53 -15.19 -9.29
CA LYS A 235 -9.81 -16.16 -8.21
C LYS A 235 -9.17 -15.79 -6.86
N GLU A 236 -8.13 -14.98 -6.89
CA GLU A 236 -7.30 -14.67 -5.71
C GLU A 236 -7.68 -13.33 -5.04
N GLU A 237 -8.70 -12.64 -5.55
CA GLU A 237 -9.11 -11.32 -5.08
C GLU A 237 -10.50 -11.36 -4.44
N LYS A 238 -10.71 -10.52 -3.42
CA LYS A 238 -12.03 -10.32 -2.81
C LYS A 238 -12.88 -9.41 -3.67
N ALA A 239 -14.18 -9.69 -3.76
CA ALA A 239 -15.11 -8.86 -4.53
C ALA A 239 -15.13 -7.39 -4.05
N SER A 240 -15.12 -7.16 -2.73
CA SER A 240 -15.11 -5.80 -2.15
C SER A 240 -13.85 -5.00 -2.53
N THR A 241 -12.67 -5.62 -2.45
CA THR A 241 -11.41 -5.01 -2.88
C THR A 241 -11.44 -4.64 -4.36
N PHE A 242 -11.96 -5.54 -5.21
CA PHE A 242 -12.07 -5.26 -6.64
C PHE A 242 -13.08 -4.15 -6.95
N HIS A 243 -14.17 -4.07 -6.19
CA HIS A 243 -15.15 -3.00 -6.31
C HIS A 243 -14.53 -1.63 -6.00
N ASP A 244 -13.78 -1.53 -4.90
CA ASP A 244 -13.07 -0.30 -4.53
C ASP A 244 -11.98 0.07 -5.55
N PHE A 245 -11.30 -0.92 -6.11
CA PHE A 245 -10.37 -0.72 -7.23
C PHE A 245 -11.09 -0.13 -8.46
N LEU A 246 -12.26 -0.66 -8.84
CA LEU A 246 -13.03 -0.10 -9.94
C LEU A 246 -13.48 1.33 -9.64
N LYS A 247 -13.93 1.63 -8.42
CA LYS A 247 -14.24 3.01 -8.00
C LYS A 247 -13.05 3.96 -8.13
N TYR A 248 -11.83 3.47 -7.92
CA TYR A 248 -10.62 4.27 -8.10
C TYR A 248 -10.33 4.54 -9.58
N VAL A 249 -10.48 3.52 -10.42
CA VAL A 249 -10.17 3.59 -11.85
C VAL A 249 -11.20 4.43 -12.64
N TYR A 250 -12.44 4.48 -12.17
CA TYR A 250 -13.50 5.25 -12.81
C TYR A 250 -13.53 6.71 -12.31
N PRO A 251 -13.25 7.72 -13.16
CA PRO A 251 -13.03 9.10 -12.70
C PRO A 251 -14.23 9.80 -12.04
N HIS A 252 -15.45 9.31 -12.29
CA HIS A 252 -16.68 9.88 -11.73
C HIS A 252 -17.07 9.23 -10.40
N LEU A 253 -16.37 8.18 -10.00
CA LEU A 253 -16.56 7.49 -8.73
C LEU A 253 -15.46 7.92 -7.77
N VAL A 254 -15.73 7.75 -6.47
CA VAL A 254 -14.79 8.09 -5.40
C VAL A 254 -14.40 6.81 -4.68
N CYS A 255 -13.12 6.48 -4.73
CA CYS A 255 -12.54 5.45 -3.87
C CYS A 255 -12.04 6.11 -2.58
N THR A 256 -12.57 5.67 -1.43
CA THR A 256 -12.09 6.14 -0.13
C THR A 256 -11.15 5.09 0.46
N ILE A 257 -9.88 5.46 0.61
CA ILE A 257 -8.87 4.59 1.21
C ILE A 257 -8.99 4.68 2.73
N THR A 258 -9.10 3.53 3.40
CA THR A 258 -9.29 3.38 4.84
C THR A 258 -8.43 2.24 5.38
N TRP A 259 -8.33 2.10 6.70
CA TRP A 259 -7.61 0.97 7.31
C TRP A 259 -8.21 -0.41 6.97
N ASN A 260 -9.48 -0.47 6.55
CA ASN A 260 -10.16 -1.73 6.28
C ASN A 260 -9.86 -2.25 4.88
N ASN A 261 -9.68 -1.36 3.90
CA ASN A 261 -9.44 -1.75 2.50
C ASN A 261 -8.00 -1.51 2.01
N VAL A 262 -7.18 -0.69 2.68
CA VAL A 262 -5.86 -0.28 2.17
C VAL A 262 -4.91 -1.44 1.88
N GLU A 263 -4.92 -2.50 2.69
CA GLU A 263 -4.08 -3.68 2.47
C GLU A 263 -4.50 -4.43 1.19
N GLY A 264 -5.81 -4.59 0.98
CA GLY A 264 -6.36 -5.17 -0.25
C GLY A 264 -6.11 -4.30 -1.47
N LEU A 265 -6.28 -2.98 -1.34
CA LEU A 265 -6.00 -2.02 -2.41
C LEU A 265 -4.52 -1.99 -2.79
N MET A 266 -3.62 -2.06 -1.81
CA MET A 266 -2.18 -2.18 -2.04
C MET A 266 -1.87 -3.49 -2.79
N ASN A 267 -2.38 -4.63 -2.33
CA ASN A 267 -2.20 -5.93 -2.98
C ASN A 267 -2.67 -5.93 -4.43
N ILE A 268 -3.89 -5.47 -4.68
CA ILE A 268 -4.45 -5.49 -6.02
C ILE A 268 -3.78 -4.46 -6.94
N SER A 269 -3.37 -3.31 -6.41
CA SER A 269 -2.60 -2.31 -7.17
C SER A 269 -1.25 -2.87 -7.61
N HIS A 270 -0.59 -3.66 -6.76
CA HIS A 270 0.67 -4.32 -7.09
C HIS A 270 0.47 -5.39 -8.17
N LYS A 271 -0.51 -6.29 -7.99
CA LYS A 271 -0.82 -7.36 -8.96
C LYS A 271 -1.26 -6.83 -10.33
N LEU A 272 -2.13 -5.80 -10.34
CA LEU A 272 -2.66 -5.20 -11.55
C LEU A 272 -1.75 -4.07 -12.10
N HIS A 273 -0.59 -3.82 -11.49
CA HIS A 273 0.39 -2.83 -11.91
C HIS A 273 -0.21 -1.40 -12.04
N VAL A 274 -0.89 -0.93 -11.00
CA VAL A 274 -1.50 0.40 -10.91
C VAL A 274 -0.77 1.26 -9.88
N THR A 275 0.42 1.74 -10.25
CA THR A 275 1.34 2.50 -9.36
C THR A 275 0.74 3.80 -8.81
N SER A 276 -0.26 4.39 -9.48
CA SER A 276 -0.94 5.57 -8.94
C SER A 276 -1.73 5.23 -7.68
N LEU A 277 -2.48 4.12 -7.69
CA LEU A 277 -3.24 3.64 -6.52
C LEU A 277 -2.31 3.23 -5.39
N GLU A 278 -1.20 2.55 -5.71
CA GLU A 278 -0.17 2.17 -4.77
C GLU A 278 0.39 3.40 -4.01
N ARG A 279 0.67 4.49 -4.73
CA ARG A 279 1.15 5.74 -4.14
C ARG A 279 0.10 6.40 -3.23
N GLU A 280 -1.17 6.39 -3.62
CA GLU A 280 -2.25 6.92 -2.77
C GLU A 280 -2.43 6.08 -1.49
N CYS A 281 -2.34 4.75 -1.61
CA CYS A 281 -2.34 3.82 -0.47
C CYS A 281 -1.17 4.11 0.47
N LEU A 282 0.05 4.25 -0.06
CA LEU A 282 1.25 4.57 0.72
C LEU A 282 1.12 5.94 1.40
N THR A 283 0.57 6.95 0.71
CA THR A 283 0.33 8.29 1.26
C THR A 283 -0.64 8.23 2.44
N PHE A 284 -1.73 7.47 2.31
CA PHE A 284 -2.66 7.22 3.41
C PHE A 284 -1.95 6.55 4.60
N LEU A 285 -1.20 5.47 4.34
CA LEU A 285 -0.51 4.70 5.37
C LEU A 285 0.52 5.54 6.14
N LEU A 286 1.34 6.33 5.44
CA LEU A 286 2.33 7.21 6.06
C LEU A 286 1.68 8.30 6.91
N THR A 287 0.59 8.89 6.42
CA THR A 287 -0.13 9.96 7.13
C THR A 287 -0.80 9.45 8.41
N HIS A 288 -1.28 8.20 8.39
CA HIS A 288 -2.07 7.64 9.49
C HIS A 288 -1.32 6.59 10.33
N ALA A 289 -0.05 6.29 10.04
CA ALA A 289 0.74 5.23 10.69
C ALA A 289 0.70 5.28 12.23
N ALA A 290 0.65 6.49 12.81
CA ALA A 290 0.56 6.68 14.26
C ALA A 290 -0.68 6.05 14.90
N GLY A 291 -1.80 5.93 14.16
CA GLY A 291 -3.04 5.39 14.68
C GLY A 291 -3.08 3.86 14.72
N ARG A 292 -2.37 3.18 13.80
CA ARG A 292 -2.27 1.71 13.74
C ARG A 292 -0.86 1.26 13.35
N PRO A 293 0.16 1.50 14.19
CA PRO A 293 1.55 1.36 13.79
C PRO A 293 1.97 -0.09 13.57
N ILE A 294 1.42 -1.06 14.32
CA ILE A 294 1.68 -2.49 14.11
C ILE A 294 1.15 -2.94 12.74
N LYS A 295 -0.11 -2.60 12.41
CA LYS A 295 -0.69 -2.91 11.09
C LYS A 295 0.08 -2.23 9.96
N ALA A 296 0.45 -0.96 10.12
CA ALA A 296 1.27 -0.24 9.15
C ALA A 296 2.62 -0.90 8.91
N MET A 297 3.27 -1.36 9.99
CA MET A 297 4.56 -2.05 9.92
C MET A 297 4.46 -3.40 9.22
N ARG A 298 3.42 -4.19 9.53
CA ARG A 298 3.11 -5.44 8.84
C ARG A 298 2.92 -5.26 7.34
N ILE A 299 2.11 -4.27 6.95
CA ILE A 299 1.90 -3.93 5.53
C ILE A 299 3.24 -3.54 4.88
N ALA A 300 4.07 -2.76 5.57
CA ALA A 300 5.38 -2.38 5.06
C ALA A 300 6.30 -3.58 4.81
N GLU A 301 6.28 -4.59 5.69
CA GLU A 301 7.03 -5.84 5.47
C GLU A 301 6.53 -6.61 4.25
N LEU A 302 5.20 -6.75 4.12
CA LEU A 302 4.58 -7.51 3.03
C LEU A 302 4.90 -6.93 1.66
N PHE A 303 4.95 -5.60 1.54
CA PHE A 303 5.16 -4.89 0.28
C PHE A 303 6.59 -4.37 0.07
N GLY A 304 7.50 -4.56 1.03
CA GLY A 304 8.87 -4.07 0.88
C GLY A 304 9.02 -2.55 1.08
N GLU A 305 8.05 -1.88 1.70
CA GLU A 305 7.98 -0.41 1.77
C GLU A 305 8.84 0.17 2.91
N GLU A 306 10.11 0.49 2.59
CA GLU A 306 11.10 0.93 3.57
C GLU A 306 10.69 2.19 4.33
N GLU A 307 10.09 3.18 3.65
CA GLU A 307 9.71 4.43 4.31
C GLU A 307 8.60 4.22 5.34
N LEU A 308 7.60 3.41 4.99
CA LEU A 308 6.51 3.06 5.89
C LEU A 308 7.00 2.22 7.07
N TYR A 309 7.89 1.26 6.83
CA TYR A 309 8.51 0.46 7.89
C TYR A 309 9.29 1.33 8.88
N ARG A 310 10.05 2.29 8.35
CA ARG A 310 10.78 3.26 9.15
C ARG A 310 9.86 4.18 9.95
N GLU A 311 8.75 4.63 9.37
CA GLU A 311 7.83 5.53 10.05
C GLU A 311 7.01 4.80 11.14
N SER A 312 6.44 3.65 10.81
CA SER A 312 5.69 2.81 11.74
C SER A 312 6.54 2.34 12.93
N SER A 313 7.78 1.87 12.68
CA SER A 313 8.68 1.44 13.76
C SER A 313 8.99 2.52 14.79
N ARG A 314 8.94 3.81 14.42
CA ARG A 314 9.11 4.92 15.38
C ARG A 314 8.03 4.88 16.45
N PHE A 315 6.78 4.72 16.03
CA PHE A 315 5.63 4.69 16.95
C PHE A 315 5.63 3.41 17.80
N VAL A 316 5.99 2.28 17.20
CA VAL A 316 6.11 1.00 17.94
C VAL A 316 7.16 1.12 19.06
N LEU A 317 8.33 1.67 18.74
CA LEU A 317 9.42 1.85 19.71
C LEU A 317 9.12 2.96 20.74
N ASP A 318 8.25 3.92 20.42
CA ASP A 318 7.87 5.00 21.34
C ASP A 318 6.90 4.57 22.44
N ASN A 319 6.18 3.47 22.24
CA ASN A 319 5.25 2.89 23.22
C ASN A 319 5.76 1.55 23.79
N PRO A 320 6.83 1.56 24.59
CA PRO A 320 7.44 0.37 25.14
C PRO A 320 6.49 -0.40 26.07
N GLY A 321 6.00 -1.56 25.62
CA GLY A 321 5.14 -2.44 26.42
C GLY A 321 3.66 -2.06 26.40
N GLY A 322 3.24 -1.17 25.49
CA GLY A 322 1.83 -0.84 25.28
C GLY A 322 1.17 -1.60 24.13
N TRP A 323 1.77 -2.70 23.66
CA TRP A 323 1.25 -3.55 22.59
C TRP A 323 1.00 -4.95 23.14
N SER A 324 -0.12 -5.57 22.77
CA SER A 324 -0.41 -6.94 23.19
C SER A 324 0.48 -7.95 22.45
N GLU A 325 0.62 -9.15 23.02
CA GLU A 325 1.33 -10.25 22.36
C GLU A 325 0.65 -10.65 21.05
N GLU A 326 -0.68 -10.61 21.02
CA GLU A 326 -1.48 -10.89 19.82
C GLU A 326 -1.16 -9.88 18.69
N GLU A 327 -1.14 -8.58 18.99
CA GLU A 327 -0.78 -7.56 18.00
C GLU A 327 0.64 -7.77 17.48
N LEU A 328 1.61 -7.96 18.39
CA LEU A 328 3.01 -8.16 18.02
C LEU A 328 3.23 -9.44 17.23
N SER A 329 2.47 -10.50 17.51
CA SER A 329 2.56 -11.78 16.80
C SER A 329 2.19 -11.70 15.31
N THR A 330 1.55 -10.60 14.88
CA THR A 330 1.24 -10.35 13.47
C THR A 330 2.46 -9.91 12.64
N LEU A 331 3.55 -9.50 13.30
CA LEU A 331 4.82 -9.11 12.67
C LEU A 331 5.73 -10.33 12.49
N SER A 332 6.67 -10.25 11.55
CA SER A 332 7.65 -11.31 11.39
C SER A 332 8.60 -11.43 12.59
N GLN A 333 9.12 -12.63 12.84
CA GLN A 333 10.11 -12.87 13.89
C GLN A 333 11.39 -12.02 13.69
N GLU A 334 11.77 -11.77 12.43
CA GLU A 334 12.88 -10.91 12.09
C GLU A 334 12.64 -9.46 12.55
N THR A 335 11.44 -8.94 12.31
CA THR A 335 11.07 -7.58 12.75
C THR A 335 10.97 -7.46 14.25
N LEU A 336 10.40 -8.46 14.94
CA LEU A 336 10.38 -8.48 16.40
C LEU A 336 11.81 -8.41 16.96
N LEU A 337 12.73 -9.20 16.40
CA LEU A 337 14.13 -9.16 16.79
C LEU A 337 14.80 -7.80 16.47
N LYS A 338 14.49 -7.18 15.33
CA LYS A 338 14.98 -5.83 14.99
C LYS A 338 14.51 -4.79 16.00
N LEU A 339 13.22 -4.81 16.35
CA LEU A 339 12.62 -3.91 17.34
C LEU A 339 13.27 -4.08 18.72
N GLU A 340 13.45 -5.33 19.18
CA GLU A 340 14.09 -5.63 20.45
C GLU A 340 15.54 -5.16 20.48
N LYS A 341 16.35 -5.52 19.47
CA LYS A 341 17.74 -5.05 19.34
C LYS A 341 17.82 -3.53 19.35
N ARG A 342 16.92 -2.87 18.61
CA ARG A 342 16.92 -1.41 18.50
C ARG A 342 16.55 -0.75 19.82
N ARG A 343 15.61 -1.34 20.57
CA ARG A 343 15.23 -0.90 21.91
C ARG A 343 16.36 -1.10 22.92
N THR A 344 17.01 -2.25 22.95
CA THR A 344 18.17 -2.51 23.82
C THR A 344 19.30 -1.52 23.55
N TRP A 345 19.64 -1.30 22.28
CA TRP A 345 20.62 -0.30 21.85
C TRP A 345 20.30 1.11 22.35
N PHE A 346 19.02 1.47 22.37
CA PHE A 346 18.54 2.76 22.88
C PHE A 346 18.68 2.83 24.41
N LEU A 347 18.23 1.81 25.14
CA LEU A 347 18.32 1.76 26.61
C LEU A 347 19.76 1.88 27.09
N GLU A 348 20.70 1.15 26.48
CA GLU A 348 22.13 1.25 26.80
C GLU A 348 22.65 2.69 26.69
N ARG A 349 22.21 3.44 25.68
CA ARG A 349 22.62 4.82 25.46
C ARG A 349 22.00 5.78 26.44
N VAL A 350 20.73 5.58 26.78
CA VAL A 350 20.07 6.34 27.84
C VAL A 350 20.82 6.13 29.16
N LEU A 351 21.14 4.88 29.53
CA LEU A 351 21.90 4.58 30.74
C LEU A 351 23.28 5.26 30.73
N LYS A 352 23.98 5.24 29.59
CA LYS A 352 25.26 5.96 29.43
C LYS A 352 25.13 7.47 29.64
N LEU A 353 24.06 8.10 29.16
CA LEU A 353 23.78 9.53 29.41
C LEU A 353 23.67 9.83 30.91
N GLY A 354 23.10 8.91 31.69
CA GLY A 354 22.98 9.05 33.15
C GLY A 354 24.32 9.09 33.88
N LEU A 355 25.37 8.49 33.31
CA LEU A 355 26.71 8.44 33.91
C LEU A 355 27.54 9.71 33.65
N ILE A 356 27.10 10.56 32.72
CA ILE A 356 27.83 11.77 32.34
C ILE A 356 27.83 12.77 33.48
N GLN A 357 28.98 13.41 33.70
CA GLN A 357 29.16 14.49 34.67
C GLN A 357 29.27 15.80 33.89
N VAL A 358 28.12 16.40 33.58
CA VAL A 358 28.01 17.64 32.82
C VAL A 358 28.81 18.76 33.48
N VAL A 359 28.84 18.82 34.81
CA VAL A 359 29.65 19.82 35.54
C VAL A 359 31.15 19.78 35.19
N LYS A 360 31.69 18.62 34.79
CA LYS A 360 33.12 18.46 34.43
C LYS A 360 33.39 18.72 32.94
N GLU A 361 32.42 18.39 32.09
CA GLU A 361 32.60 18.45 30.63
C GLU A 361 32.13 19.78 30.03
N TYR A 362 31.17 20.44 30.67
CA TYR A 362 30.62 21.70 30.18
C TYR A 362 31.54 22.87 30.46
N GLN A 363 31.83 23.64 29.41
CA GLN A 363 32.49 24.93 29.49
C GLN A 363 31.54 26.02 28.98
N CYS A 364 31.31 27.04 29.80
CA CYS A 364 30.44 28.16 29.44
C CYS A 364 31.09 29.07 28.38
N CYS A 365 30.33 30.04 27.86
CA CYS A 365 30.87 31.01 26.91
C CYS A 365 31.98 31.87 27.55
N ALA A 366 32.95 32.31 26.74
CA ALA A 366 34.14 33.03 27.22
C ALA A 366 33.83 34.36 27.95
N SER A 367 32.68 34.98 27.69
CA SER A 367 32.23 36.20 28.36
C SER A 367 31.45 35.95 29.67
N CYS A 368 31.31 34.70 30.10
CA CYS A 368 30.57 34.38 31.31
C CYS A 368 31.36 34.82 32.56
N PRO A 369 30.77 35.64 33.45
CA PRO A 369 31.44 36.05 34.70
C PRO A 369 31.60 34.88 35.69
N GLU A 370 30.67 33.93 35.68
CA GLU A 370 30.57 32.84 36.67
C GLU A 370 30.39 31.47 35.99
N PRO A 371 31.39 30.98 35.24
CA PRO A 371 31.27 29.76 34.45
C PRO A 371 31.02 28.50 35.31
N ALA A 372 31.60 28.44 36.51
CA ALA A 372 31.40 27.33 37.44
C ALA A 372 29.94 27.25 37.94
N THR A 373 29.30 28.39 38.20
CA THR A 373 27.89 28.45 38.60
C THR A 373 26.98 27.98 37.48
N CYS A 374 27.22 28.39 36.23
CA CYS A 374 26.47 27.88 35.08
C CYS A 374 26.61 26.36 34.91
N ALA A 375 27.81 25.81 35.08
CA ALA A 375 28.04 24.37 34.99
C ALA A 375 27.28 23.60 36.07
N ARG A 376 27.27 24.10 37.32
CA ARG A 376 26.51 23.51 38.42
C ARG A 376 25.00 23.52 38.17
N LEU A 377 24.45 24.65 37.72
CA LEU A 377 23.02 24.77 37.41
C LEU A 377 22.60 23.86 36.26
N LEU A 378 23.45 23.73 35.24
CA LEU A 378 23.21 22.82 34.12
C LEU A 378 23.24 21.35 34.56
N GLU A 379 24.20 20.96 35.41
CA GLU A 379 24.28 19.61 35.99
C GLU A 379 23.04 19.27 36.80
N GLU A 380 22.60 20.17 37.69
CA GLU A 380 21.39 20.00 38.47
C GLU A 380 20.17 19.79 37.55
N LYS A 381 20.08 20.60 36.49
CA LYS A 381 19.01 20.48 35.52
C LYS A 381 19.08 19.18 34.72
N TRP A 382 20.27 18.74 34.32
CA TRP A 382 20.50 17.48 33.63
C TRP A 382 20.06 16.29 34.48
N ARG A 383 20.38 16.29 35.78
CA ARG A 383 19.94 15.24 36.72
C ARG A 383 18.42 15.19 36.85
N GLN A 384 17.77 16.34 36.97
CA GLN A 384 16.30 16.43 36.98
C GLN A 384 15.69 15.92 35.67
N ALA A 385 16.29 16.29 34.53
CA ALA A 385 15.87 15.82 33.20
C ALA A 385 15.94 14.30 33.08
N TYR A 386 17.06 13.74 33.52
CA TYR A 386 17.32 12.30 33.50
C TYR A 386 16.34 11.53 34.39
N GLN A 387 16.05 12.04 35.59
CA GLN A 387 15.05 11.43 36.46
C GLN A 387 13.64 11.49 35.85
N ALA A 388 13.29 12.59 35.18
CA ALA A 388 11.97 12.75 34.56
C ALA A 388 11.68 11.74 33.44
N VAL A 389 12.71 11.23 32.77
CA VAL A 389 12.59 10.20 31.71
C VAL A 389 11.97 8.89 32.23
N PHE A 390 12.21 8.53 33.49
CA PHE A 390 11.75 7.26 34.08
C PHE A 390 10.53 7.43 34.99
N ARG A 391 9.95 8.64 35.06
CA ARG A 391 8.89 8.96 36.02
C ARG A 391 7.61 8.17 35.80
N PHE A 392 7.28 7.85 34.55
CA PHE A 392 5.98 7.28 34.16
C PHE A 392 6.11 5.90 33.51
N GLY A 393 7.13 5.13 33.90
CA GLY A 393 7.38 3.78 33.39
C GLY A 393 8.61 3.70 32.48
N PRO A 394 8.64 2.74 31.54
CA PRO A 394 9.76 2.58 30.64
C PRO A 394 10.00 3.86 29.82
N CYS A 395 11.28 4.19 29.61
CA CYS A 395 11.62 5.44 28.94
C CYS A 395 11.21 5.42 27.46
N GLN A 396 10.39 6.40 27.07
CA GLN A 396 9.96 6.59 25.70
C GLN A 396 10.99 7.44 24.93
N PRO A 397 11.47 7.02 23.74
CA PRO A 397 12.34 7.82 22.87
C PRO A 397 11.93 9.29 22.71
N SER A 398 10.67 9.59 22.44
CA SER A 398 10.15 10.95 22.27
C SER A 398 10.31 11.80 23.53
N MET A 399 10.10 11.18 24.70
CA MET A 399 10.25 11.81 26.00
C MET A 399 11.71 12.00 26.37
N VAL A 400 12.57 11.03 26.04
CA VAL A 400 14.03 11.13 26.15
C VAL A 400 14.55 12.29 25.29
N PHE A 401 14.11 12.39 24.04
CA PHE A 401 14.47 13.51 23.17
C PHE A 401 14.05 14.84 23.80
N ARG A 402 12.80 14.95 24.25
CA ARG A 402 12.29 16.19 24.85
C ARG A 402 13.05 16.57 26.12
N TYR A 403 13.18 15.65 27.08
CA TYR A 403 13.80 15.95 28.37
C TYR A 403 15.32 16.10 28.27
N LEU A 404 16.02 15.18 27.60
CA LEU A 404 17.49 15.18 27.59
C LEU A 404 18.08 15.99 26.45
N ARG A 405 17.52 15.96 25.24
CA ARG A 405 18.09 16.73 24.13
C ARG A 405 17.68 18.19 24.16
N THR A 406 16.40 18.48 24.44
CA THR A 406 15.86 19.85 24.39
C THR A 406 15.80 20.55 25.75
N LEU A 407 15.95 19.80 26.86
CA LEU A 407 15.72 20.28 28.24
C LEU A 407 14.33 20.90 28.44
N GLU A 408 13.35 20.50 27.63
CA GLU A 408 11.97 20.99 27.68
C GLU A 408 11.10 20.06 28.51
N GLY A 409 10.02 20.57 29.11
CA GLY A 409 9.07 19.75 29.89
C GLY A 409 9.51 19.44 31.33
N ILE A 410 10.59 20.06 31.81
CA ILE A 410 11.06 19.95 33.19
C ILE A 410 10.91 21.32 33.85
N SER A 411 10.09 21.43 34.90
CA SER A 411 9.83 22.68 35.62
C SER A 411 10.66 22.77 36.92
N PRO A 412 11.22 23.93 37.28
CA PRO A 412 11.28 25.19 36.50
C PRO A 412 12.27 25.07 35.34
N PRO A 413 12.12 25.81 34.21
CA PRO A 413 13.05 25.71 33.08
C PRO A 413 14.47 26.10 33.47
N LEU A 414 15.47 25.64 32.71
CA LEU A 414 16.86 26.08 32.91
C LEU A 414 16.90 27.60 32.78
N SER A 415 17.42 28.27 33.82
CA SER A 415 17.60 29.72 33.84
C SER A 415 19.05 30.03 34.18
N LEU A 416 19.79 30.57 33.21
CA LEU A 416 21.15 31.06 33.37
C LEU A 416 21.18 32.59 33.27
N THR A 417 22.18 33.21 33.89
CA THR A 417 22.29 34.68 34.04
C THR A 417 22.28 35.45 32.72
N HIS A 418 22.90 34.89 31.68
CA HIS A 418 22.97 35.51 30.35
C HIS A 418 22.38 34.60 29.28
N LEU A 419 21.74 35.21 28.27
CA LEU A 419 21.17 34.50 27.12
C LEU A 419 22.24 33.73 26.32
N SER A 420 23.47 34.25 26.27
CA SER A 420 24.62 33.54 25.68
C SER A 420 24.91 32.25 26.43
N CYS A 421 24.99 32.28 27.76
CA CYS A 421 25.17 31.09 28.61
C CYS A 421 24.05 30.06 28.38
N GLN A 422 22.80 30.53 28.32
CA GLN A 422 21.62 29.70 28.04
C GLN A 422 21.74 28.97 26.69
N THR A 423 22.08 29.71 25.63
CA THR A 423 22.23 29.16 24.28
C THR A 423 23.38 28.18 24.21
N THR A 424 24.55 28.51 24.80
CA THR A 424 25.71 27.63 24.85
C THR A 424 25.42 26.34 25.63
N ALA A 425 24.71 26.43 26.77
CA ALA A 425 24.30 25.26 27.55
C ALA A 425 23.37 24.33 26.77
N LYS A 426 22.33 24.87 26.13
CA LYS A 426 21.41 24.09 25.29
C LYS A 426 22.12 23.44 24.10
N ALA A 427 23.01 24.16 23.43
CA ALA A 427 23.80 23.64 22.32
C ALA A 427 24.75 22.51 22.75
N PHE A 428 25.40 22.65 23.91
CA PHE A 428 26.25 21.60 24.48
C PHE A 428 25.44 20.31 24.72
N ILE A 429 24.29 20.41 25.39
CA ILE A 429 23.43 19.26 25.68
C ILE A 429 22.89 18.60 24.41
N ALA A 430 22.42 19.39 23.44
CA ALA A 430 21.98 18.86 22.15
C ALA A 430 23.12 18.10 21.45
N THR A 431 24.34 18.65 21.45
CA THR A 431 25.52 18.01 20.85
C THR A 431 25.90 16.72 21.58
N LEU A 432 25.86 16.72 22.92
CA LEU A 432 26.13 15.55 23.75
C LEU A 432 25.16 14.40 23.41
N PHE A 433 23.87 14.72 23.34
CA PHE A 433 22.81 13.78 22.97
C PHE A 433 22.98 13.27 21.54
N ASP A 434 23.18 14.18 20.58
CA ASP A 434 23.32 13.84 19.17
C ASP A 434 24.52 12.92 18.93
N ARG A 435 25.63 13.12 19.64
CA ARG A 435 26.79 12.20 19.62
C ARG A 435 26.45 10.82 20.17
N MET A 436 25.73 10.76 21.29
CA MET A 436 25.35 9.48 21.92
C MET A 436 24.48 8.62 21.00
N PHE A 437 23.56 9.25 20.26
CA PHE A 437 22.63 8.58 19.36
C PHE A 437 23.02 8.65 17.88
N SER A 438 24.19 9.21 17.57
CA SER A 438 24.70 9.39 16.20
C SER A 438 23.76 10.18 15.28
N LEU A 439 23.04 11.15 15.83
CA LEU A 439 22.13 12.03 15.09
C LEU A 439 22.94 13.10 14.34
N GLY A 440 22.59 13.35 13.08
CA GLY A 440 23.26 14.36 12.24
C GLY A 440 24.64 13.98 11.69
N LEU A 441 25.20 12.83 12.07
CA LEU A 441 26.46 12.28 11.53
C LEU A 441 26.26 11.47 10.24
N ARG A 442 25.32 11.89 9.37
CA ARG A 442 25.23 11.34 8.01
C ARG A 442 26.41 11.83 7.18
N GLY A 443 27.51 11.07 7.19
CA GLY A 443 28.65 11.32 6.33
C GLY A 443 29.96 10.57 6.65
N SER A 444 30.11 9.92 7.80
CA SER A 444 31.30 9.09 8.03
C SER A 444 31.06 8.02 9.07
N GLY A 445 31.01 6.77 8.60
CA GLY A 445 31.19 5.63 9.48
C GLY A 445 32.64 5.59 9.94
N THR A 446 32.94 6.14 11.11
CA THR A 446 34.06 5.73 11.96
C THR A 446 33.75 6.09 13.41
N ASP A 447 34.15 5.19 14.28
CA ASP A 447 34.19 5.30 15.73
C ASP A 447 34.51 6.70 16.25
N ALA A 448 33.74 7.15 17.25
CA ALA A 448 34.10 8.30 18.05
C ALA A 448 35.26 7.93 18.99
N ALA A 449 36.49 8.31 18.61
CA ALA A 449 37.57 8.51 19.57
C ALA A 449 37.36 9.85 20.33
N PRO A 450 37.81 9.97 21.58
CA PRO A 450 37.26 10.95 22.52
C PRO A 450 37.91 12.34 22.42
N LEU A 451 37.11 13.35 22.80
CA LEU A 451 37.46 14.68 23.31
C LEU A 451 38.73 15.36 22.74
N GLY A 452 38.52 16.25 21.77
CA GLY A 452 39.54 17.23 21.36
C GLY A 452 39.01 18.25 20.36
N ALA A 453 38.67 19.45 20.85
CA ALA A 453 38.73 20.73 20.15
C ALA A 453 37.80 21.02 18.94
N ARG A 454 37.02 22.10 19.14
CA ARG A 454 36.52 23.13 18.20
C ARG A 454 35.33 22.76 17.29
N VAL A 455 34.20 23.35 17.68
CA VAL A 455 32.95 23.47 16.92
C VAL A 455 33.11 24.55 15.85
N ALA A 456 32.91 24.19 14.58
CA ALA A 456 32.60 25.15 13.52
C ALA A 456 31.78 24.50 12.38
N ALA A 457 30.76 25.24 11.97
CA ALA A 457 30.00 25.20 10.72
C ALA A 457 28.96 24.07 10.50
N VAL A 458 27.70 24.51 10.47
CA VAL A 458 26.48 23.83 10.05
C VAL A 458 26.11 24.34 8.65
N ALA A 459 25.92 23.43 7.70
CA ALA A 459 25.12 23.59 6.46
C ALA A 459 25.12 22.22 5.74
N GLY A 460 24.03 21.60 5.30
CA GLY A 460 22.60 21.81 5.39
C GLY A 460 21.94 20.58 4.74
N SER A 461 20.86 20.06 5.33
CA SER A 461 19.80 19.30 4.65
C SER A 461 18.76 18.85 5.68
N SER A 462 17.58 19.42 5.54
CA SER A 462 16.23 18.88 5.83
C SER A 462 15.86 18.30 7.21
N THR A 463 14.71 18.80 7.68
CA THR A 463 13.87 18.40 8.81
C THR A 463 14.26 18.98 10.17
N GLY A 464 13.34 19.76 10.76
CA GLY A 464 13.46 20.26 12.13
C GLY A 464 13.62 19.13 13.15
N PRO A 465 13.80 19.44 14.45
CA PRO A 465 14.12 18.45 15.47
C PRO A 465 13.00 17.40 15.56
N ARG A 466 13.13 16.30 14.81
CA ARG A 466 12.16 15.21 14.83
C ARG A 466 12.23 14.58 16.22
N ARG A 467 11.16 14.74 16.99
CA ARG A 467 11.00 14.14 18.33
C ARG A 467 11.22 12.62 18.30
N HIS A 468 10.95 12.01 17.15
CA HIS A 468 11.17 10.60 16.87
C HIS A 468 12.48 10.41 16.10
N PHE A 469 13.52 10.00 16.81
CA PHE A 469 14.87 9.79 16.27
C PHE A 469 15.28 8.31 16.19
N LEU A 470 14.49 7.42 16.80
CA LEU A 470 14.72 5.99 16.84
C LEU A 470 13.78 5.28 15.88
N PHE A 471 14.31 4.44 15.00
CA PHE A 471 13.56 3.67 14.00
C PHE A 471 14.35 2.41 13.60
N CYS A 472 13.66 1.48 12.93
CA CYS A 472 14.26 0.33 12.26
C CYS A 472 14.29 0.53 10.73
N THR A 473 15.18 -0.20 10.05
CA THR A 473 15.25 -0.28 8.59
C THR A 473 14.79 -1.65 8.14
N LEU A 474 14.08 -1.71 7.01
CA LEU A 474 13.52 -2.96 6.51
C LEU A 474 14.63 -3.90 6.04
N ASN A 475 15.52 -3.41 5.17
CA ASN A 475 16.68 -4.15 4.71
C ASN A 475 17.88 -3.88 5.60
N ASP A 476 18.54 -4.95 6.06
CA ASP A 476 19.93 -4.90 6.49
C ASP A 476 20.80 -4.77 5.24
N HIS A 477 20.71 -3.63 4.54
CA HIS A 477 21.84 -3.28 3.70
C HIS A 477 23.00 -3.02 4.66
N ASN A 478 23.77 -4.08 4.87
CA ASN A 478 25.21 -4.02 4.97
C ASN A 478 25.62 -2.94 3.99
N ILE A 479 25.86 -1.73 4.51
CA ILE A 479 26.70 -0.75 3.84
C ILE A 479 28.01 -1.50 3.72
N HIS A 480 28.15 -2.26 2.63
CA HIS A 480 29.34 -3.00 2.33
C HIS A 480 30.43 -1.95 2.43
N ARG A 481 31.26 -2.08 3.48
CA ARG A 481 32.54 -1.42 3.54
C ARG A 481 33.10 -1.57 2.15
N SER A 482 33.18 -0.48 1.40
CA SER A 482 34.07 -0.42 0.27
C SER A 482 35.43 -0.73 0.88
N LYS A 483 35.86 -1.98 0.79
CA LYS A 483 37.26 -2.36 1.02
C LYS A 483 37.99 -1.47 0.04
N ARG A 484 38.56 -0.36 0.53
CA ARG A 484 39.57 0.37 -0.22
C ARG A 484 40.64 -0.68 -0.49
N SER A 485 40.69 -1.15 -1.74
CA SER A 485 41.88 -1.78 -2.29
C SER A 485 43.01 -0.82 -1.98
N ARG A 486 43.91 -1.26 -1.09
CA ARG A 486 45.14 -0.55 -0.84
C ARG A 486 46.02 -0.96 -2.02
N ASP A 487 45.92 -0.18 -3.10
CA ASP A 487 46.82 -0.34 -4.22
C ASP A 487 48.24 -0.08 -3.72
N VAL A 488 49.04 -1.12 -3.91
CA VAL A 488 50.49 -1.13 -3.86
C VAL A 488 51.00 -0.06 -4.80
N LEU A 489 51.84 0.84 -4.29
CA LEU A 489 52.96 1.44 -5.04
C LEU A 489 53.84 2.28 -4.10
N SER A 490 55.15 2.06 -4.25
CA SER A 490 56.31 2.64 -3.57
C SER A 490 56.78 1.93 -2.31
#